data_AF-A0A3A8J8V3-F1
#
_entry.id   AF-A0A3A8J8V3-F1
#
_cell.length_a   1.000
_cell.length_b   1.000
_cell.length_c   1.000
_cell.angle_alpha   90.00
_cell.angle_beta   90.00
_cell.angle_gamma   90.00
#
_symmetry.space_group_name_H-M   'P 1'
#
loop_
_entity.id
_entity.type
_entity.pdbx_description
1 polymer ?
#
loop_
_entity_poly.entity_id
_entity_poly.type
_entity_poly.pdbx_seq_one_letter_code
_entity_poly.pdbx_strand_id
1 'polypeptide(L)' 'HIALVGLQPAMLDDYGGSLSELAREQLPAAEQAALAQLAAWGIEPQPANESRCLNYDCLSMENYEGVRLRQYKMRLEE' A
#
# COMPACT_ATOMS: atom_id res chain seq x y z
N HIS A 1 0.05 16.91 17.91
CA HIS A 1 0.07 17.38 16.50
C HIS A 1 -0.60 16.31 15.63
N ILE A 2 -1.33 16.71 14.59
CA ILE A 2 -1.95 15.78 13.64
C ILE A 2 -1.57 16.26 12.24
N ALA A 3 -1.15 15.33 11.38
CA ALA A 3 -0.87 15.58 9.97
C ALA A 3 -1.51 14.47 9.13
N LEU A 4 -1.84 14.80 7.88
CA LEU A 4 -2.45 13.88 6.92
C LEU A 4 -1.60 13.87 5.65
N VAL A 5 -1.14 12.68 5.26
CA VAL A 5 -0.53 12.42 3.96
C VAL A 5 -1.51 11.54 3.19
N GLY A 6 -2.07 12.09 2.12
CA GLY A 6 -3.09 11.43 1.31
C GLY A 6 -2.69 11.38 -0.16
N LEU A 7 -3.31 10.46 -0.88
CA LEU A 7 -3.22 10.32 -2.33
C LEU A 7 -4.65 10.30 -2.88
N GLN A 8 -4.89 11.01 -3.99
CA GLN A 8 -6.12 10.86 -4.75
C GLN A 8 -6.05 9.58 -5.61
N PRO A 9 -6.91 8.58 -5.39
CA PRO A 9 -6.96 7.40 -6.25
C PRO A 9 -7.58 7.74 -7.62
N ALA A 10 -7.15 7.01 -8.65
CA ALA A 10 -7.71 7.12 -10.00
C ALA A 10 -9.11 6.48 -10.12
N MET A 11 -9.40 5.45 -9.32
CA MET A 11 -10.68 4.75 -9.27
C MET A 11 -11.09 4.54 -7.81
N LEU A 12 -12.35 4.87 -7.47
CA LEU A 12 -12.89 4.73 -6.12
C LEU A 12 -13.65 3.41 -5.93
N ASP A 13 -14.22 2.85 -6.99
CA ASP A 13 -15.08 1.67 -6.96
C ASP A 13 -14.31 0.34 -7.10
N ASP A 14 -13.03 0.31 -6.77
CA ASP A 14 -12.19 -0.87 -6.84
C ASP A 14 -12.24 -1.69 -5.53
N TYR A 15 -13.46 -1.98 -5.02
CA TYR A 15 -13.76 -2.53 -3.68
C TYR A 15 -13.00 -3.83 -3.30
N GLY A 16 -11.71 -3.70 -2.98
CA GLY A 16 -10.79 -4.79 -2.66
C GLY A 16 -9.83 -5.18 -3.78
N GLY A 17 -9.57 -4.31 -4.76
CA GLY A 17 -8.42 -4.42 -5.65
C GLY A 17 -7.08 -4.24 -4.92
N SER A 18 -5.99 -4.44 -5.64
CA SER A 18 -4.67 -4.04 -5.15
C SER A 18 -4.43 -2.55 -5.39
N LEU A 19 -3.34 -2.01 -4.87
CA LEU A 19 -2.92 -0.65 -5.25
C LEU A 19 -2.72 -0.58 -6.76
N SER A 20 -3.41 0.38 -7.39
CA SER A 20 -3.16 0.76 -8.77
C SER A 20 -1.69 1.17 -8.94
N GLU A 21 -1.19 1.10 -10.17
CA GLU A 21 0.19 1.52 -10.49
C GLU A 21 0.46 2.95 -10.01
N LEU A 22 -0.47 3.88 -10.28
CA LEU A 22 -0.42 5.24 -9.79
C LEU A 22 -0.26 5.31 -8.27
N ALA A 23 -1.05 4.54 -7.52
CA ALA A 23 -0.96 4.57 -6.06
C ALA A 23 0.34 3.97 -5.53
N ARG A 24 0.81 2.91 -6.18
CA ARG A 24 2.07 2.22 -5.83
C ARG A 24 3.29 3.10 -6.07
N GLU A 25 3.32 3.83 -7.18
CA GLU A 25 4.41 4.76 -7.53
C GLU A 25 4.53 5.93 -6.54
N GLN A 26 3.46 6.28 -5.85
CA GLN A 26 3.44 7.42 -4.91
C GLN A 26 3.85 7.02 -3.48
N LEU A 27 4.01 5.72 -3.19
CA LEU A 27 4.42 5.26 -1.87
C LEU A 27 5.73 5.90 -1.37
N PRO A 28 6.82 5.99 -2.17
CA PRO A 28 8.05 6.62 -1.71
C PRO A 28 7.87 8.11 -1.40
N ALA A 29 7.08 8.83 -2.20
CA ALA A 29 6.82 10.26 -1.97
C ALA A 29 5.98 10.48 -0.70
N ALA A 30 4.97 9.64 -0.47
CA ALA A 30 4.14 9.68 0.73
C ALA A 30 4.95 9.34 2.00
N GLU A 31 5.81 8.33 1.93
CA GLU A 31 6.73 7.98 3.02
C GLU A 31 7.63 9.16 3.37
N GLN A 32 8.28 9.78 2.37
CA GLN A 32 9.15 10.94 2.61
C GLN A 32 8.41 12.14 3.22
N ALA A 33 7.16 12.40 2.80
CA ALA A 33 6.34 13.44 3.41
C ALA A 33 6.04 13.16 4.89
N ALA A 34 5.77 11.90 5.24
CA ALA A 34 5.56 11.50 6.62
C ALA A 34 6.85 11.63 7.46
N LEU A 35 7.99 11.18 6.93
CA LEU A 35 9.30 11.30 7.59
C LEU A 35 9.67 12.78 7.84
N ALA A 36 9.48 13.65 6.85
CA ALA A 36 9.71 15.08 6.99
C ALA A 36 8.83 15.70 8.08
N GLN A 37 7.57 15.28 8.17
CA GLN A 37 6.66 15.75 9.20
C GLN A 37 7.05 15.29 10.61
N LEU A 38 7.52 14.04 10.74
CA LEU A 38 8.05 13.52 12.00
C LEU A 38 9.32 14.28 12.43
N ALA A 39 10.24 14.52 11.50
CA ALA A 39 11.45 15.30 11.76
C ALA A 39 11.13 16.75 12.19
N ALA A 40 10.11 17.37 11.58
CA ALA A 40 9.63 18.70 11.99
C ALA A 40 9.06 18.72 13.42
N TRP A 41 8.62 17.58 13.95
CA TRP A 41 8.23 17.42 15.35
C TRP A 41 9.39 16.99 16.27
N GLY A 42 10.61 16.88 15.74
CA GLY A 42 11.80 16.44 16.48
C GLY A 42 11.87 14.93 16.69
N ILE A 43 11.16 14.14 15.88
CA ILE A 43 11.18 12.68 15.94
C ILE A 43 12.06 12.15 14.81
N GLU A 44 13.08 11.37 15.15
CA GLU A 44 13.98 10.70 14.19
C GLU A 44 13.63 9.21 14.06
N PRO A 45 12.80 8.83 13.07
CA PRO A 45 12.45 7.43 12.83
C PRO A 45 13.68 6.62 12.40
N GLN A 46 13.78 5.39 12.91
CA GLN A 46 14.85 4.45 12.58
C GLN A 46 14.32 3.38 11.61
N PRO A 47 15.10 2.98 10.58
CA PRO A 47 14.70 1.91 9.69
C PRO A 47 14.59 0.58 10.46
N ALA A 48 13.57 -0.21 10.14
CA ALA A 48 13.45 -1.56 10.66
C ALA A 48 14.48 -2.46 9.93
N ASN A 49 15.53 -2.88 10.65
CA ASN A 49 16.60 -3.72 10.09
C ASN A 49 16.22 -5.19 9.92
N GLU A 50 15.06 -5.60 10.45
CA GLU A 50 14.59 -6.98 10.38
C GLU A 50 13.38 -7.07 9.45
N SER A 51 13.55 -7.72 8.31
CA SER A 51 12.47 -8.14 7.42
C SER A 51 11.73 -9.35 8.00
N ARG A 52 11.22 -9.23 9.23
CA ARG A 52 10.39 -10.28 9.80
C ARG A 52 9.03 -10.24 9.10
N CYS A 53 8.68 -11.31 8.40
CA CYS A 53 7.31 -11.47 7.91
C CYS A 53 6.37 -11.52 9.14
N LEU A 54 5.50 -10.51 9.26
CA LEU A 54 4.49 -10.44 10.32
C LEU A 54 3.20 -11.17 9.95
N ASN A 55 3.02 -11.48 8.66
CA ASN A 55 1.80 -12.03 8.12
C ASN A 55 1.89 -13.56 8.00
N TYR A 56 0.73 -14.23 8.07
CA TYR A 56 0.61 -15.63 7.66
C TYR A 56 0.73 -15.75 6.13
N ASP A 57 1.24 -16.88 5.63
CA ASP A 57 1.45 -17.11 4.20
C ASP A 57 0.18 -16.97 3.36
N CYS A 58 -0.99 -17.31 3.93
CA CYS A 58 -2.29 -17.13 3.26
C CYS A 58 -2.66 -15.66 2.99
N LEU A 59 -1.96 -14.71 3.62
CA LEU A 59 -2.10 -13.26 3.45
C LEU A 59 -0.93 -12.65 2.67
N SER A 60 -0.11 -13.46 2.00
CA SER A 60 0.97 -12.93 1.15
C SER A 60 0.41 -12.08 0.01
N MET A 61 1.17 -11.06 -0.42
CA MET A 61 0.77 -10.24 -1.57
C MET A 61 0.59 -11.07 -2.83
N GLU A 62 1.44 -12.08 -3.05
CA GLU A 62 1.32 -12.99 -4.18
C GLU A 62 -0.02 -13.74 -4.18
N ASN A 63 -0.46 -14.23 -3.02
CA ASN A 63 -1.76 -14.88 -2.89
C ASN A 63 -2.91 -13.88 -3.08
N TYR A 64 -2.81 -12.70 -2.47
CA TYR A 64 -3.83 -11.66 -2.56
C TYR A 64 -4.05 -11.17 -4.00
N GLU A 65 -2.96 -10.83 -4.70
CA GLU A 65 -2.99 -10.30 -6.06
C GLU A 65 -3.20 -11.42 -7.10
N GLY A 66 -2.52 -12.57 -6.93
CA GLY A 66 -2.51 -13.67 -7.88
C GLY A 66 -3.77 -14.54 -7.90
N VAL A 67 -4.42 -14.76 -6.76
CA VAL A 67 -5.65 -15.56 -6.69
C VAL A 67 -6.87 -14.76 -7.16
N ARG A 68 -6.94 -13.45 -6.87
CA ARG A 68 -8.07 -12.59 -7.29
C ARG A 68 -8.10 -12.28 -8.79
N LEU A 69 -6.95 -11.99 -9.42
CA LEU A 69 -6.91 -11.70 -10.87
C LEU A 69 -7.48 -12.85 -11.71
N ARG A 70 -7.31 -14.11 -11.26
CA ARG A 70 -7.88 -15.30 -11.91
C ARG A 70 -9.41 -15.38 -11.76
N GLN A 71 -9.96 -14.97 -10.62
CA GLN A 71 -11.40 -15.01 -10.36
C GLN A 71 -12.19 -13.90 -11.06
N TYR A 72 -11.59 -12.73 -11.26
CA TYR A 72 -12.27 -11.61 -11.96
C TYR A 72 -12.34 -11.80 -13.48
N LYS A 73 -11.28 -12.35 -14.10
CA LYS A 73 -11.30 -12.67 -15.55
C LYS A 73 -12.36 -13.71 -15.91
N MET A 74 -12.52 -14.75 -15.09
CA MET A 74 -13.55 -15.77 -15.27
C MET A 74 -14.98 -15.20 -15.29
N ARG A 75 -15.26 -14.10 -14.58
CA ARG A 75 -16.60 -13.51 -14.47
C ARG A 75 -16.93 -12.50 -15.58
N LEU A 76 -15.93 -12.04 -16.33
CA LEU A 76 -16.12 -11.14 -17.48
C LEU A 76 -16.21 -11.91 -18.81
N GLU A 77 -15.89 -13.21 -18.81
CA GLU A 77 -15.98 -14.10 -19.96
C GLU A 77 -17.24 -15.02 -19.93
N GLU A 78 -18.15 -14.83 -18.98
CA GLU A 78 -19.51 -15.41 -18.93
C GLU A 78 -20.58 -14.35 -19.26
#